data_AF-A0A7X9HMJ7-F1
#
_entry.id   AF-A0A7X9HMJ7-F1
#
_cell.length_a   1.000
_cell.length_b   1.000
_cell.length_c   1.000
_cell.angle_alpha   90.00
_cell.angle_beta   90.00
_cell.angle_gamma   90.00
#
_symmetry.space_group_name_H-M   'P 1'
#
loop_
_entity.id
_entity.type
_entity.pdbx_description
1 polymer ?
#
loop_
_entity_poly.entity_id
_entity_poly.type
_entity_poly.pdbx_seq_one_letter_code
_entity_poly.pdbx_strand_id
1 'polypeptide(L)'
;MRWPPVNRAPSRRDLAVFGAGLWLLAALLAVLSWLRGASPLGVVLAAGIPGTLALAFAVAPPARKPLFVGVSTLFYPVGLVVTGALLALLYFLLVTPAGLLRRLTGKDPLRLRRPAPGTSLWTQAANPPDPERYFRQF
;
A
#
# COMPACT_ATOMS: atom_id res chain seq x y z
N MET A 1 -5.59 -4.52 15.80
CA MET A 1 -4.95 -4.74 14.49
C MET A 1 -3.44 -4.77 14.70
N ARG A 2 -2.77 -5.93 14.61
CA ARG A 2 -1.31 -6.02 14.74
C ARG A 2 -0.72 -5.78 13.36
N TRP A 3 -0.13 -4.61 13.13
CA TRP A 3 0.58 -4.34 11.89
C TRP A 3 1.72 -5.35 11.72
N PRO A 4 2.00 -5.86 10.51
CA PRO A 4 3.10 -6.79 10.31
C PRO A 4 4.40 -6.10 10.74
N PRO A 5 5.12 -6.63 11.74
CA PRO A 5 6.39 -6.06 12.13
C PRO A 5 7.39 -6.19 10.97
N VAL A 6 8.35 -5.26 10.91
CA VAL A 6 9.49 -5.37 9.99
C VAL A 6 10.10 -6.76 10.08
N ASN A 7 10.31 -7.41 8.94
CA ASN A 7 10.83 -8.77 8.89
C ASN A 7 12.25 -8.82 9.49
N ARG A 8 12.39 -9.42 10.67
CA ARG A 8 13.69 -9.56 11.38
C ARG A 8 14.48 -10.80 10.96
N ALA A 9 13.87 -11.70 10.20
CA ALA A 9 14.48 -12.92 9.66
C ALA A 9 14.28 -12.98 8.13
N PRO A 10 14.94 -12.06 7.38
CA PRO A 10 14.76 -11.99 5.93
C PRO A 10 15.26 -13.26 5.25
N SER A 11 14.50 -13.73 4.26
CA SER A 11 14.92 -14.83 3.40
C SER A 11 16.05 -14.38 2.46
N ARG A 12 16.77 -15.33 1.85
CA ARG A 12 17.78 -15.00 0.82
C ARG A 12 17.21 -14.19 -0.34
N ARG A 13 15.94 -14.44 -0.70
CA ARG A 13 15.23 -13.70 -1.73
C ARG A 13 14.96 -12.25 -1.31
N ASP A 14 14.53 -12.03 -0.08
CA ASP A 14 14.25 -10.67 0.43
C ASP A 14 15.53 -9.81 0.43
N LEU A 15 16.65 -10.40 0.83
CA LEU A 15 17.96 -9.75 0.76
C LEU A 15 18.38 -9.44 -0.68
N ALA A 16 18.18 -10.38 -1.62
CA ALA A 16 18.51 -10.18 -3.02
C ALA A 16 17.66 -9.06 -3.65
N VAL A 17 16.35 -9.05 -3.40
CA VAL A 17 15.42 -8.02 -3.89
C VAL A 17 15.78 -6.65 -3.30
N PHE A 18 16.07 -6.59 -2.00
CA PHE A 18 16.49 -5.34 -1.35
C PHE A 18 17.80 -4.79 -1.94
N GLY A 19 18.81 -5.65 -2.12
CA GLY A 19 20.07 -5.26 -2.74
C GLY A 19 19.91 -4.79 -4.18
N ALA A 20 19.11 -5.49 -4.99
CA ALA A 20 18.77 -5.08 -6.34
C ALA A 20 18.01 -3.75 -6.37
N GLY A 21 17.12 -3.53 -5.41
CA GLY A 21 16.40 -2.27 -5.23
C GLY A 21 17.30 -1.09 -4.92
N LEU A 22 18.33 -1.28 -4.08
CA LEU A 22 19.32 -0.23 -3.79
C LEU A 22 20.14 0.14 -5.03
N TRP A 23 20.57 -0.85 -5.81
CA TRP A 23 21.26 -0.62 -7.09
C TRP A 23 20.38 0.11 -8.10
N LEU A 24 19.12 -0.32 -8.23
CA LEU A 24 18.15 0.33 -9.10
C LEU A 24 17.89 1.78 -8.69
N LEU A 25 17.76 2.04 -7.39
CA LEU A 25 17.57 3.40 -6.85
C LEU A 25 18.79 4.28 -7.13
N ALA A 26 20.00 3.78 -6.89
CA ALA A 26 21.24 4.50 -7.18
C ALA A 26 21.35 4.83 -8.67
N ALA A 27 21.07 3.87 -9.55
CA ALA A 27 21.08 4.07 -11.00
C ALA A 27 20.03 5.09 -11.44
N LEU A 28 18.80 5.00 -10.92
CA LEU A 28 17.72 5.93 -11.25
C LEU A 28 18.06 7.37 -10.84
N LEU A 29 18.59 7.57 -9.64
CA LEU A 29 18.99 8.90 -9.17
C LEU A 29 20.19 9.45 -9.94
N ALA A 30 21.14 8.59 -10.33
CA ALA A 30 22.27 8.99 -11.15
C ALA A 30 21.79 9.47 -12.54
N VAL A 31 20.97 8.66 -13.21
CA VAL A 31 20.42 8.97 -14.54
C VAL A 31 19.55 10.23 -14.48
N LEU A 32 18.64 10.34 -13.51
CA LEU A 32 17.76 11.50 -13.39
C LEU A 32 18.54 12.79 -13.14
N SER A 33 19.58 12.73 -12.30
CA SER A 33 20.46 13.88 -12.05
C SER A 33 21.24 14.27 -13.29
N TRP A 34 21.76 13.29 -14.03
CA TRP A 34 22.46 13.51 -15.30
C TRP A 34 21.55 14.16 -16.35
N LEU A 35 20.33 13.66 -16.52
CA LEU A 35 19.34 14.20 -17.46
C LEU A 35 18.90 15.63 -17.10
N ARG A 36 19.00 16.03 -15.83
CA ARG A 36 18.76 17.40 -15.38
C ARG A 36 19.98 18.33 -15.54
N GLY A 37 21.06 17.85 -16.17
CA GLY A 37 22.28 18.62 -16.38
C GLY A 37 23.09 18.85 -15.10
N ALA A 38 22.92 18.00 -14.09
CA ALA A 38 23.73 18.10 -12.88
C ALA A 38 25.22 17.89 -13.21
N SER A 39 26.09 18.60 -12.51
CA SER A 39 27.53 18.35 -12.60
C SER A 39 27.85 16.90 -12.18
N PRO A 40 28.98 16.33 -12.62
CA PRO A 40 29.40 14.99 -12.20
C PRO A 40 29.40 14.82 -10.67
N LEU A 41 29.77 15.89 -9.94
CA LEU A 41 29.70 15.93 -8.48
C LEU A 41 28.24 15.86 -7.97
N GLY A 42 27.30 16.56 -8.61
CA GLY A 42 25.88 16.49 -8.27
C GLY A 42 25.28 15.09 -8.48
N VAL A 43 25.72 14.38 -9.53
CA VAL A 43 25.31 12.99 -9.78
C VAL A 43 25.86 12.04 -8.70
N VAL A 44 27.14 12.19 -8.33
CA VAL A 44 27.75 11.40 -7.26
C VAL A 44 27.08 11.67 -5.92
N LEU A 45 26.73 12.93 -5.61
CA LEU A 45 26.03 13.26 -4.37
C LEU A 45 24.61 12.69 -4.34
N ALA A 46 23.89 12.72 -5.46
CA ALA A 46 22.53 12.20 -5.56
C ALA A 46 22.47 10.65 -5.45
N ALA A 47 23.41 9.96 -6.07
CA ALA A 47 23.45 8.49 -6.08
C ALA A 47 24.36 7.90 -4.99
N GLY A 48 25.15 8.72 -4.30
CA GLY A 48 26.20 8.27 -3.40
C GLY A 48 25.69 7.50 -2.18
N ILE A 49 24.62 7.98 -1.54
CA ILE A 49 24.02 7.30 -0.39
C ILE A 49 23.48 5.91 -0.78
N PRO A 50 22.57 5.76 -1.76
CA PRO A 50 22.08 4.43 -2.13
C PRO A 50 23.17 3.55 -2.75
N GLY A 51 24.13 4.14 -3.49
CA GLY A 51 25.26 3.42 -4.08
C GLY A 51 26.22 2.86 -3.03
N THR A 52 26.55 3.62 -1.99
CA THR A 52 27.39 3.15 -0.88
C THR A 52 26.69 2.08 -0.06
N LEU A 53 25.39 2.22 0.21
CA LEU A 53 24.60 1.15 0.84
C LEU A 53 24.55 -0.10 -0.03
N ALA A 54 24.36 0.03 -1.35
CA ALA A 54 24.34 -1.09 -2.29
C ALA A 54 25.69 -1.84 -2.31
N LEU A 55 26.79 -1.08 -2.30
CA LEU A 55 28.14 -1.62 -2.27
C LEU A 55 28.44 -2.33 -0.95
N ALA A 56 28.13 -1.71 0.19
CA ALA A 56 28.27 -2.31 1.50
C ALA A 56 27.45 -3.61 1.62
N PHE A 57 26.24 -3.61 1.06
CA PHE A 57 25.37 -4.78 1.02
C PHE A 57 25.93 -5.90 0.14
N ALA A 58 26.58 -5.57 -0.99
CA ALA A 58 27.20 -6.53 -1.87
C ALA A 58 28.44 -7.19 -1.24
N VAL A 59 29.34 -6.37 -0.68
CA VAL A 59 30.67 -6.79 -0.21
C VAL A 59 30.66 -7.48 1.15
N ALA A 60 29.73 -7.13 2.05
CA ALA A 60 29.71 -7.65 3.42
C ALA A 60 28.48 -8.54 3.70
N PRO A 61 28.52 -9.87 3.44
CA PRO A 61 27.48 -10.82 3.81
C PRO A 61 26.98 -10.74 5.26
N PRO A 62 27.84 -10.59 6.30
CA PRO A 62 27.36 -10.50 7.67
C PRO A 62 26.59 -9.19 7.97
N ALA A 63 26.85 -8.12 7.22
CA ALA A 63 26.18 -6.82 7.40
C ALA A 63 24.81 -6.75 6.71
N ARG A 64 24.47 -7.67 5.80
CA ARG A 64 23.21 -7.64 5.02
C ARG A 64 21.96 -7.64 5.89
N LYS A 65 21.92 -8.51 6.90
CA LYS A 65 20.78 -8.64 7.81
C LYS A 65 20.55 -7.39 8.67
N PRO A 66 21.54 -6.86 9.41
CA PRO A 66 21.34 -5.65 10.20
C PRO A 66 21.05 -4.43 9.33
N LEU A 67 21.67 -4.30 8.15
CA LEU A 67 21.36 -3.23 7.20
C LEU A 67 19.91 -3.31 6.72
N PHE A 68 19.45 -4.49 6.30
CA PHE A 68 18.06 -4.69 5.87
C PHE A 68 17.08 -4.30 6.99
N VAL A 69 17.30 -4.79 8.21
CA VAL A 69 16.38 -4.53 9.34
C VAL A 69 16.43 -3.06 9.75
N GLY A 70 17.61 -2.46 9.84
CA GLY A 70 17.78 -1.06 10.24
C GLY A 70 17.13 -0.11 9.24
N VAL A 71 17.45 -0.25 7.96
CA VAL A 71 16.87 0.59 6.90
C VAL A 71 15.37 0.35 6.78
N SER A 72 14.91 -0.91 6.80
CA SER A 72 13.47 -1.20 6.72
C SER A 72 12.69 -0.63 7.90
N THR A 73 13.29 -0.60 9.10
CA THR A 73 12.67 0.00 10.28
C THR A 73 12.60 1.51 10.18
N LEU A 74 13.66 2.15 9.65
CA LEU A 74 13.68 3.59 9.43
C LEU A 74 12.62 4.04 8.42
N PHE A 75 12.42 3.27 7.35
CA PHE A 75 11.45 3.59 6.29
C PHE A 75 10.04 3.07 6.55
N TYR A 76 9.83 2.27 7.60
CA TYR A 76 8.52 1.73 7.95
C TYR A 76 7.43 2.82 8.13
N PRO A 77 7.68 3.94 8.86
CA PRO A 77 6.70 5.01 9.01
C PRO A 77 6.35 5.67 7.67
N VAL A 78 7.31 5.79 6.76
CA VAL A 78 7.08 6.32 5.41
C VAL A 78 6.09 5.44 4.65
N GLY A 79 6.27 4.12 4.72
CA GLY A 79 5.34 3.17 4.11
C GLY A 79 3.91 3.29 4.66
N LEU A 80 3.76 3.52 5.96
CA LEU A 80 2.45 3.75 6.59
C LEU A 80 1.79 5.04 6.07
N VAL A 81 2.56 6.13 6.03
CA VAL A 81 2.04 7.43 5.55
C VAL A 81 1.65 7.33 4.08
N VAL A 82 2.49 6.74 3.24
CA VAL A 82 2.20 6.57 1.79
C VAL A 82 0.97 5.69 1.58
N THR A 83 0.86 4.56 2.29
CA THR A 83 -0.30 3.68 2.17
C THR A 83 -1.57 4.37 2.64
N GLY A 84 -1.52 5.07 3.78
CA GLY A 84 -2.64 5.85 4.31
C GLY A 84 -3.05 6.98 3.36
N ALA A 85 -2.09 7.71 2.81
CA ALA A 85 -2.31 8.78 1.85
C ALA A 85 -2.92 8.25 0.54
N LEU A 86 -2.43 7.12 0.02
CA LEU A 86 -2.98 6.49 -1.17
C LEU A 86 -4.42 6.03 -0.95
N LEU A 87 -4.70 5.38 0.18
CA LEU A 87 -6.06 4.98 0.56
C LEU A 87 -6.98 6.19 0.71
N ALA A 88 -6.52 7.25 1.37
CA ALA A 88 -7.27 8.49 1.50
C ALA A 88 -7.57 9.11 0.12
N LEU A 89 -6.56 9.20 -0.75
CA LEU A 89 -6.72 9.71 -2.10
C LEU A 89 -7.76 8.89 -2.88
N LEU A 90 -7.65 7.55 -2.89
CA LEU A 90 -8.61 6.68 -3.55
C LEU A 90 -10.03 6.85 -2.98
N TYR A 91 -10.15 6.96 -1.66
CA TYR A 91 -11.43 7.16 -1.01
C TYR A 91 -12.06 8.51 -1.37
N PHE A 92 -11.29 9.60 -1.34
CA PHE A 92 -11.81 10.94 -1.60
C PHE A 92 -11.97 11.26 -3.09
N LEU A 93 -11.21 10.63 -3.99
CA LEU A 93 -11.31 10.89 -5.43
C LEU A 93 -12.23 9.90 -6.16
N LEU A 94 -12.40 8.67 -5.66
CA LEU A 94 -13.28 7.69 -6.32
C LEU A 94 -14.53 7.42 -5.50
N VAL A 95 -14.37 6.98 -4.26
CA VAL A 95 -15.51 6.49 -3.45
C VAL A 95 -16.45 7.62 -3.05
N THR A 96 -15.90 8.72 -2.55
CA THR A 96 -16.65 9.87 -2.05
C THR A 96 -17.46 10.56 -3.16
N PRO A 97 -16.88 10.93 -4.32
CA PRO A 97 -17.66 11.52 -5.40
C PRO A 97 -18.66 10.53 -5.98
N ALA A 98 -18.33 9.25 -6.13
CA ALA A 98 -19.32 8.26 -6.55
C ALA A 98 -20.52 8.19 -5.59
N GLY A 99 -20.27 8.20 -4.28
CA GLY A 99 -21.31 8.29 -3.26
C GLY A 99 -22.12 9.59 -3.35
N LEU A 100 -21.45 10.72 -3.57
CA LEU A 100 -22.09 12.03 -3.71
C LEU A 100 -22.97 12.13 -4.96
N LEU A 101 -22.49 11.65 -6.12
CA LEU A 101 -23.27 11.57 -7.36
C LEU A 101 -24.52 10.70 -7.16
N ARG A 102 -24.39 9.56 -6.48
CA ARG A 102 -25.55 8.69 -6.16
C ARG A 102 -26.56 9.39 -5.25
N ARG A 103 -26.07 10.13 -4.25
CA ARG A 103 -26.91 10.92 -3.34
C ARG A 103 -27.65 12.04 -4.07
N LEU A 104 -26.97 12.75 -4.98
CA LEU A 104 -27.55 13.82 -5.80
C LEU A 104 -28.56 13.30 -6.83
N THR A 105 -28.34 12.12 -7.41
CA THR A 105 -29.28 11.45 -8.33
C THR A 105 -30.48 10.80 -7.64
N GLY A 106 -30.65 11.02 -6.33
CA GLY A 106 -31.80 10.53 -5.55
C GLY A 106 -31.80 9.02 -5.29
N LYS A 107 -30.75 8.30 -5.71
CA LYS A 107 -30.62 6.86 -5.47
C LYS A 107 -30.15 6.65 -4.03
N ASP A 108 -31.01 6.06 -3.21
CA ASP A 108 -30.69 5.64 -1.84
C ASP A 108 -30.54 4.11 -1.77
N PRO A 109 -29.43 3.55 -2.29
CA PRO A 109 -29.21 2.10 -2.33
C PRO A 109 -29.11 1.47 -0.94
N LEU A 110 -28.72 2.26 0.07
CA LEU A 110 -28.55 1.83 1.45
C LEU A 110 -29.79 2.12 2.29
N ARG A 111 -30.87 2.66 1.70
CA ARG A 111 -32.12 3.04 2.38
C ARG A 111 -31.85 3.81 3.67
N LEU A 112 -30.91 4.75 3.63
CA LEU A 112 -30.45 5.53 4.79
C LEU A 112 -31.47 6.59 5.22
N ARG A 113 -32.46 6.90 4.38
CA ARG A 113 -33.59 7.77 4.76
C ARG A 113 -34.39 7.12 5.87
N ARG A 114 -34.57 7.86 6.99
CA ARG A 114 -35.43 7.41 8.08
C ARG A 114 -36.86 7.19 7.58
N PRO A 115 -37.47 6.03 7.88
CA PRO A 115 -38.89 5.82 7.61
C PRO A 115 -39.74 6.83 8.38
N ALA A 116 -40.97 7.04 7.91
CA ALA A 116 -41.95 7.85 8.64
C ALA A 116 -42.16 7.31 10.07
N PRO A 117 -42.52 8.16 11.05
CA PRO A 117 -42.83 7.72 12.41
C PRO A 117 -43.87 6.58 12.37
N GLY A 118 -43.53 5.43 12.95
CA GLY A 118 -44.39 4.24 12.95
C GLY A 118 -44.14 3.22 11.82
N THR A 119 -43.19 3.48 10.91
CA THR A 119 -42.80 2.49 9.87
C THR A 119 -41.46 1.82 10.17
N SER A 120 -41.41 0.51 9.94
CA SER A 120 -40.26 -0.35 10.25
C SER A 120 -39.28 -0.42 9.07
N LEU A 121 -37.98 -0.49 9.34
CA LEU A 121 -36.93 -0.74 8.34
C LEU A 121 -36.89 -2.20 7.85
N TRP A 122 -37.58 -3.12 8.54
CA TRP A 122 -37.65 -4.52 8.15
C TRP A 122 -38.31 -4.65 6.77
N THR A 123 -37.59 -5.22 5.83
CA THR A 123 -38.13 -5.71 4.57
C THR A 123 -38.55 -7.15 4.72
N GLN A 124 -39.70 -7.53 4.18
CA GLN A 124 -40.03 -8.95 4.01
C GLN A 124 -38.89 -9.63 3.24
N ALA A 125 -38.34 -10.68 3.83
CA ALA A 125 -37.46 -11.57 3.09
C ALA A 125 -38.26 -12.12 1.90
N ALA A 126 -37.62 -12.19 0.72
CA ALA A 126 -38.19 -12.93 -0.40
C ALA A 126 -38.56 -14.33 0.09
N ASN A 127 -39.72 -14.84 -0.35
CA ASN A 127 -40.31 -16.09 0.13
C ASN A 127 -39.23 -17.11 0.46
N PRO A 128 -39.14 -17.57 1.73
CA PRO A 128 -38.10 -18.50 2.11
C PRO A 128 -38.17 -19.68 1.13
N PRO A 129 -37.03 -20.05 0.51
CA PRO A 129 -37.01 -21.23 -0.36
C PRO A 129 -37.49 -22.43 0.45
N ASP A 130 -38.17 -23.36 -0.25
CA ASP A 130 -38.67 -24.60 0.33
C ASP A 130 -37.65 -25.18 1.33
N PRO A 131 -38.02 -25.42 2.60
CA PRO A 131 -37.12 -25.98 3.60
C PRO A 131 -36.38 -27.23 3.12
N GLU A 132 -37.00 -28.04 2.25
CA GLU A 132 -36.37 -29.22 1.64
C GLU A 132 -35.13 -28.89 0.80
N ARG A 133 -35.05 -27.67 0.24
CA ARG A 133 -33.94 -27.21 -0.57
C ARG A 133 -32.64 -27.08 0.24
N TYR A 134 -32.72 -26.81 1.54
CA TYR A 134 -31.53 -26.78 2.41
C TYR A 134 -30.90 -28.17 2.60
N PHE A 135 -31.68 -29.24 2.38
CA PHE A 135 -31.22 -30.63 2.47
C PHE A 135 -30.67 -31.18 1.15
N ARG A 136 -30.79 -30.44 0.04
CA ARG A 136 -30.29 -30.83 -1.29
C ARG A 136 -29.22 -29.85 -1.77
N GLN A 137 -28.05 -29.95 -1.15
CA GLN A 137 -26.92 -29.02 -1.38
C GLN A 137 -26.07 -29.39 -2.61
N PHE A 138 -26.37 -30.52 -3.27
CA PHE A 138 -25.68 -31.04 -4.44
C PHE A 138 -26.70 -31.53 -5.47
#